data_AF-A0A7L2BPG6-F1
#
_entry.id   AF-A0A7L2BPG6-F1
#
_cell.length_a   1.000
_cell.length_b   1.000
_cell.length_c   1.000
_cell.angle_alpha   90.00
_cell.angle_beta   90.00
_cell.angle_gamma   90.00
#
_symmetry.space_group_name_H-M   'P 1'
#
loop_
_entity.id
_entity.type
_entity.pdbx_description
1 polymer ?
#
loop_
_entity_poly.entity_id
_entity_poly.type
_entity_poly.pdbx_seq_one_letter_code
_entity_poly.pdbx_strand_id
1 'polypeptide(L)'
;GAGGWSPLVSNKYQWLQIDLGERTEITAVATQGGYGSSDWVTSYLLMFSDSGRNWKQYRQEESIWAFSGNTNADSVVYYKLQHSIKARFLRFVPLDWNPNGRIGMRIEVYGCTYRSEVVGFDGKSCLIYTLNKKLINALKDVISLKFKTMQSDGILLHREGQNGDHITVELTKGKLSLLINLGDTKTHPSNAQINITLGSLLDDQHWHSVLIEHFNNQVNFTVDKHTHHFHAKGEFSYLDLDYELSFGGIPVPGKSGTLSRRNFHGCFENIYYNGVNIIDLARRH
;
A
#
# COMPACT_ATOMS: atom_id res chain seq x y z
N GLY A 1 -6.08 -0.46 35.75
CA GLY A 1 -7.39 0.20 35.98
C GLY A 1 -8.48 -0.84 36.10
N ALA A 2 -9.52 -0.57 36.90
CA ALA A 2 -10.66 -1.47 37.11
C ALA A 2 -11.75 -1.38 36.02
N GLY A 3 -11.68 -0.37 35.13
CA GLY A 3 -12.61 -0.20 34.02
C GLY A 3 -12.20 -1.00 32.77
N GLY A 4 -13.18 -1.49 32.04
CA GLY A 4 -13.05 -2.14 30.73
C GLY A 4 -14.27 -1.85 29.87
N TRP A 5 -14.18 -2.13 28.58
CA TRP A 5 -15.31 -1.99 27.65
C TRP A 5 -16.17 -3.26 27.65
N SER A 6 -17.48 -3.07 27.70
CA SER A 6 -18.49 -4.11 27.47
C SER A 6 -19.66 -3.51 26.70
N PRO A 7 -20.19 -4.21 25.67
CA PRO A 7 -21.37 -3.77 24.95
C PRO A 7 -22.64 -4.00 25.80
N LEU A 8 -23.72 -3.28 25.47
CA LEU A 8 -25.02 -3.47 26.12
C LEU A 8 -25.57 -4.90 25.92
N VAL A 9 -25.36 -5.46 24.72
CA VAL A 9 -25.79 -6.81 24.35
C VAL A 9 -24.58 -7.58 23.84
N SER A 10 -24.37 -8.80 24.33
CA SER A 10 -23.31 -9.68 23.84
C SER A 10 -23.82 -10.51 22.66
N ASN A 11 -23.42 -10.12 21.44
CA ASN A 11 -23.69 -10.85 20.20
C ASN A 11 -22.53 -10.68 19.20
N LYS A 12 -22.61 -11.38 18.06
CA LYS A 12 -21.55 -11.39 17.04
C LYS A 12 -21.41 -10.10 16.21
N TYR A 13 -22.24 -9.08 16.48
CA TYR A 13 -22.23 -7.80 15.77
C TYR A 13 -21.56 -6.67 16.56
N GLN A 14 -20.99 -6.99 17.73
CA GLN A 14 -20.33 -6.01 18.58
C GLN A 14 -18.90 -5.75 18.11
N TRP A 15 -18.42 -4.53 18.37
CA TRP A 15 -17.02 -4.16 18.18
C TRP A 15 -16.64 -3.04 19.13
N LEU A 16 -15.37 -3.00 19.51
CA LEU A 16 -14.74 -1.87 20.19
C LEU A 16 -13.88 -1.12 19.17
N GLN A 17 -14.17 0.14 18.92
CA GLN A 17 -13.39 0.99 18.05
C GLN A 17 -12.54 1.94 18.86
N ILE A 18 -11.29 2.09 18.43
CA ILE A 18 -10.32 3.01 18.98
C ILE A 18 -9.96 4.01 17.88
N ASP A 19 -10.12 5.30 18.16
CA ASP A 19 -9.55 6.38 17.36
C ASP A 19 -8.24 6.81 18.01
N LEU A 20 -7.12 6.62 17.31
CA LEU A 20 -5.79 7.00 17.78
C LEU A 20 -5.51 8.50 17.59
N GLY A 21 -6.45 9.26 17.01
CA GLY A 21 -6.36 10.69 16.73
C GLY A 21 -5.57 10.98 15.45
N GLU A 22 -4.40 10.37 15.30
CA GLU A 22 -3.53 10.47 14.12
C GLU A 22 -3.12 9.10 13.56
N ARG A 23 -2.57 9.08 12.34
CA ARG A 23 -2.06 7.82 11.76
C ARG A 23 -0.88 7.34 12.59
N THR A 24 -1.00 6.11 13.06
CA THR A 24 -0.05 5.45 13.95
C THR A 24 0.46 4.20 13.26
N GLU A 25 1.76 3.93 13.40
CA GLU A 25 2.34 2.63 13.10
C GLU A 25 2.17 1.73 14.32
N ILE A 26 1.15 0.87 14.27
CA ILE A 26 0.81 -0.08 15.33
C ILE A 26 1.66 -1.33 15.15
N THR A 27 2.40 -1.69 16.20
CA THR A 27 3.34 -2.82 16.20
C THR A 27 2.89 -3.96 17.11
N ALA A 28 2.03 -3.69 18.09
CA ALA A 28 1.48 -4.71 18.97
C ALA A 28 0.14 -4.29 19.56
N VAL A 29 -0.61 -5.28 20.05
CA VAL A 29 -1.84 -5.09 20.82
C VAL A 29 -1.84 -6.02 22.02
N ALA A 30 -2.47 -5.61 23.11
CA ALA A 30 -2.75 -6.48 24.24
C ALA A 30 -4.21 -6.43 24.65
N THR A 31 -4.73 -7.57 25.09
CA THR A 31 -6.10 -7.73 25.58
C THR A 31 -6.12 -8.32 26.99
N GLN A 32 -7.08 -7.89 27.79
CA GLN A 32 -7.36 -8.41 29.12
C GLN A 32 -8.89 -8.49 29.31
N GLY A 33 -9.40 -9.44 30.10
CA GLY A 33 -10.82 -9.51 30.43
C GLY A 33 -11.25 -8.39 31.39
N GLY A 34 -12.55 -8.28 31.70
CA GLY A 34 -13.07 -7.35 32.70
C GLY A 34 -12.58 -7.71 34.10
N TYR A 35 -12.10 -6.72 34.86
CA TYR A 35 -11.51 -6.96 36.18
C TYR A 35 -12.54 -7.58 37.16
N GLY A 36 -12.15 -8.68 37.81
CA GLY A 36 -12.99 -9.34 38.82
C GLY A 36 -14.32 -9.89 38.31
N SER A 37 -14.45 -10.14 37.00
CA SER A 37 -15.69 -10.63 36.39
C SER A 37 -15.49 -11.92 35.60
N SER A 38 -16.60 -12.48 35.13
CA SER A 38 -16.60 -13.58 34.14
C SER A 38 -16.54 -13.06 32.69
N ASP A 39 -16.36 -11.76 32.48
CA ASP A 39 -16.54 -11.12 31.17
C ASP A 39 -15.19 -11.02 30.44
N TRP A 40 -14.91 -11.94 29.52
CA TRP A 40 -13.71 -11.88 28.67
C TRP A 40 -13.95 -12.49 27.29
N VAL A 41 -13.28 -11.93 26.29
CA VAL A 41 -13.30 -12.39 24.90
C VAL A 41 -12.23 -13.46 24.69
N THR A 42 -12.59 -14.60 24.11
CA THR A 42 -11.71 -15.75 23.87
C THR A 42 -11.18 -15.80 22.45
N SER A 43 -11.81 -15.09 21.51
CA SER A 43 -11.32 -14.91 20.15
C SER A 43 -11.83 -13.60 19.54
N TYR A 44 -11.03 -12.93 18.71
CA TYR A 44 -11.43 -11.67 18.07
C TYR A 44 -10.75 -11.42 16.72
N LEU A 45 -11.38 -10.58 15.88
CA LEU A 45 -10.74 -10.00 14.70
C LEU A 45 -10.16 -8.63 15.05
N LEU A 46 -8.99 -8.35 14.50
CA LEU A 46 -8.43 -7.00 14.46
C LEU A 46 -8.67 -6.41 13.08
N MET A 47 -9.41 -5.31 13.02
CA MET A 47 -9.63 -4.53 11.81
C MET A 47 -9.03 -3.14 11.96
N PHE A 48 -8.65 -2.53 10.83
CA PHE A 48 -8.04 -1.21 10.81
C PHE A 48 -8.58 -0.35 9.66
N SER A 49 -8.52 0.96 9.83
CA SER A 49 -8.96 1.94 8.83
C SER A 49 -8.24 3.27 8.98
N ASP A 50 -8.04 3.97 7.87
CA ASP A 50 -7.62 5.38 7.89
C ASP A 50 -8.80 6.34 8.06
N SER A 51 -10.02 5.94 7.64
CA SER A 51 -11.20 6.82 7.57
C SER A 51 -12.30 6.48 8.56
N GLY A 52 -12.21 5.33 9.22
CA GLY A 52 -13.28 4.79 10.07
C GLY A 52 -14.49 4.24 9.30
N ARG A 53 -14.46 4.29 7.95
CA ARG A 53 -15.55 3.81 7.08
C ARG A 53 -15.19 2.54 6.34
N ASN A 54 -14.01 2.50 5.73
CA ASN A 54 -13.53 1.36 4.96
C ASN A 54 -12.53 0.53 5.78
N TRP A 55 -12.91 -0.68 6.15
CA TRP A 55 -12.20 -1.49 7.14
C TRP A 55 -11.48 -2.66 6.48
N LYS A 56 -10.20 -2.82 6.80
CA LYS A 56 -9.39 -3.97 6.40
C LYS A 56 -9.15 -4.86 7.60
N GLN A 57 -9.31 -6.16 7.42
CA GLN A 57 -8.95 -7.14 8.43
C GLN A 57 -7.42 -7.33 8.42
N TYR A 58 -6.80 -7.34 9.60
CA TYR A 58 -5.41 -7.76 9.73
C TYR A 58 -5.30 -9.28 9.54
N ARG A 59 -4.43 -9.72 8.63
CA ARG A 59 -4.19 -11.14 8.31
C ARG A 59 -2.69 -11.43 8.34
N GLN A 60 -2.32 -12.57 8.93
CA GLN A 60 -0.95 -13.10 8.89
C GLN A 60 -0.88 -14.20 7.83
N GLU A 61 0.24 -14.31 7.11
CA GLU A 61 0.34 -15.13 5.89
C GLU A 61 0.35 -16.65 6.12
N GLU A 62 0.29 -17.13 7.36
CA GLU A 62 0.21 -18.57 7.65
C GLU A 62 -0.68 -18.86 8.87
N SER A 63 -2.01 -18.82 8.70
CA SER A 63 -2.99 -19.22 9.73
C SER A 63 -3.11 -18.28 10.93
N ILE A 64 -3.84 -17.18 10.76
CA ILE A 64 -4.74 -16.67 11.81
C ILE A 64 -5.98 -16.03 11.14
N TRP A 65 -7.13 -16.73 11.14
CA TRP A 65 -8.43 -16.12 10.84
C TRP A 65 -8.82 -15.11 11.94
N ALA A 66 -8.50 -15.42 13.20
CA ALA A 66 -8.82 -14.60 14.38
C ALA A 66 -7.76 -14.75 15.48
N PHE A 67 -7.47 -13.67 16.21
CA PHE A 67 -6.58 -13.67 17.36
C PHE A 67 -7.21 -14.49 18.50
N SER A 68 -6.39 -15.30 19.18
CA SER A 68 -6.83 -15.93 20.43
C SER A 68 -6.86 -14.87 21.53
N GLY A 69 -7.97 -14.76 22.22
CA GLY A 69 -8.17 -13.81 23.30
C GLY A 69 -7.75 -14.37 24.65
N ASN A 70 -8.44 -13.93 25.69
CA ASN A 70 -8.17 -14.25 27.07
C ASN A 70 -8.82 -15.58 27.49
N THR A 71 -8.22 -16.23 28.49
CA THR A 71 -8.78 -17.43 29.15
C THR A 71 -9.39 -17.12 30.53
N ASN A 72 -9.19 -15.90 31.03
CA ASN A 72 -9.70 -15.39 32.30
C ASN A 72 -9.77 -13.85 32.27
N ALA A 73 -10.18 -13.26 33.39
CA ALA A 73 -10.27 -11.81 33.57
C ALA A 73 -8.92 -11.08 33.70
N ASP A 74 -7.89 -11.75 34.22
CA ASP A 74 -6.71 -11.10 34.82
C ASP A 74 -5.42 -11.24 34.00
N SER A 75 -5.28 -12.30 33.21
CA SER A 75 -4.10 -12.54 32.37
C SER A 75 -4.13 -11.61 31.16
N VAL A 76 -3.03 -10.90 30.93
CA VAL A 76 -2.82 -10.10 29.71
C VAL A 76 -2.38 -11.03 28.58
N VAL A 77 -3.05 -10.94 27.44
CA VAL A 77 -2.66 -11.60 26.20
C VAL A 77 -2.06 -10.56 25.28
N TYR A 78 -0.79 -10.74 24.92
CA TYR A 78 -0.01 -9.80 24.12
C TYR A 78 0.33 -10.39 22.76
N TYR A 79 0.09 -9.62 21.69
CA TYR A 79 0.47 -9.98 20.33
C TYR A 79 1.36 -8.92 19.71
N LYS A 80 2.60 -9.31 19.40
CA LYS A 80 3.46 -8.56 18.47
C LYS A 80 2.99 -8.85 17.04
N LEU A 81 2.65 -7.81 16.30
CA LEU A 81 2.23 -7.94 14.92
C LEU A 81 3.46 -8.27 14.05
N GLN A 82 3.36 -9.32 13.26
CA GLN A 82 4.41 -9.67 12.28
C GLN A 82 4.63 -8.53 11.28
N HIS A 83 3.54 -7.90 10.83
CA HIS A 83 3.57 -6.75 9.95
C HIS A 83 2.89 -5.58 10.67
N SER A 84 3.56 -4.43 10.76
CA SER A 84 2.97 -3.27 11.39
C SER A 84 1.76 -2.77 10.60
N ILE A 85 0.76 -2.23 11.30
CA ILE A 85 -0.42 -1.61 10.70
C ILE A 85 -0.19 -0.11 10.70
N LYS A 86 -0.44 0.55 9.57
CA LYS A 86 -0.42 2.02 9.47
C LYS A 86 -1.85 2.50 9.32
N ALA A 87 -2.45 2.95 10.41
CA ALA A 87 -3.86 3.32 10.47
C ALA A 87 -4.14 4.35 11.56
N ARG A 88 -5.30 5.01 11.49
CA ARG A 88 -5.81 5.88 12.57
C ARG A 88 -6.80 5.15 13.47
N PHE A 89 -7.63 4.29 12.89
CA PHE A 89 -8.68 3.60 13.59
C PHE A 89 -8.40 2.10 13.68
N LEU A 90 -8.67 1.54 14.84
CA LEU A 90 -8.70 0.09 15.07
C LEU A 90 -10.09 -0.35 15.51
N ARG A 91 -10.45 -1.58 15.16
CA ARG A 91 -11.63 -2.28 15.66
C ARG A 91 -11.24 -3.65 16.16
N PHE A 92 -11.60 -3.93 17.41
CA PHE A 92 -11.59 -5.26 17.99
C PHE A 92 -12.99 -5.81 17.86
N VAL A 93 -13.18 -6.86 17.06
CA VAL A 93 -14.47 -7.49 16.80
C VAL A 93 -14.48 -8.83 17.52
N PRO A 94 -15.15 -8.95 18.69
CA PRO A 94 -15.27 -10.22 19.39
C PRO A 94 -15.97 -11.26 18.52
N LEU A 95 -15.40 -12.47 18.48
CA LEU A 95 -16.02 -13.61 17.80
C LEU A 95 -16.62 -14.58 18.81
N ASP A 96 -15.84 -14.93 19.84
CA ASP A 96 -16.24 -15.79 20.96
C ASP A 96 -15.82 -15.17 22.29
N TRP A 97 -16.53 -15.53 23.37
CA TRP A 97 -16.29 -15.07 24.73
C TRP A 97 -16.62 -16.17 25.74
N ASN A 98 -16.33 -15.94 27.01
CA ASN A 98 -16.67 -16.88 28.07
C ASN A 98 -18.18 -17.22 28.07
N PRO A 99 -18.58 -18.49 27.94
CA PRO A 99 -20.01 -18.86 27.95
C PRO A 99 -20.72 -18.53 29.27
N ASN A 100 -19.97 -18.40 30.37
CA ASN A 100 -20.50 -18.07 31.70
C ASN A 100 -20.48 -16.55 31.99
N GLY A 101 -20.21 -15.71 31.00
CA GLY A 101 -20.14 -14.26 31.16
C GLY A 101 -20.56 -13.52 29.88
N ARG A 102 -20.09 -12.28 29.75
CA ARG A 102 -20.39 -11.38 28.62
C ARG A 102 -19.10 -10.99 27.88
N ILE A 103 -19.28 -10.26 26.79
CA ILE A 103 -18.16 -9.58 26.13
C ILE A 103 -17.59 -8.53 27.10
N GLY A 104 -16.31 -8.68 27.44
CA GLY A 104 -15.55 -7.72 28.23
C GLY A 104 -14.12 -7.64 27.74
N MET A 105 -13.62 -6.43 27.50
CA MET A 105 -12.26 -6.20 27.02
C MET A 105 -11.63 -4.97 27.65
N ARG A 106 -10.38 -5.10 28.09
CA ARG A 106 -9.43 -4.01 28.28
C ARG A 106 -8.36 -4.15 27.22
N ILE A 107 -8.04 -3.05 26.54
CA ILE A 107 -7.16 -3.06 25.39
C ILE A 107 -6.03 -2.09 25.61
N GLU A 108 -4.83 -2.50 25.22
CA GLU A 108 -3.66 -1.63 25.04
C GLU A 108 -3.21 -1.74 23.58
N VAL A 109 -2.87 -0.62 22.96
CA VAL A 109 -2.36 -0.56 21.58
C VAL A 109 -0.98 0.06 21.62
N TYR A 110 0.01 -0.66 21.08
CA TYR A 110 1.40 -0.21 21.08
C TYR A 110 1.82 0.22 19.68
N GLY A 111 2.41 1.40 19.58
CA GLY A 111 2.88 1.96 18.33
C GLY A 111 3.47 3.35 18.52
N CYS A 112 3.81 3.99 17.41
CA CYS A 112 4.28 5.37 17.36
C CYS A 112 3.60 6.14 16.23
N THR A 113 3.54 7.46 16.35
CA THR A 113 3.01 8.35 15.31
C THR A 113 3.71 8.09 13.97
N TYR A 114 2.93 7.82 12.92
CA TYR A 114 3.43 7.61 11.57
C TYR A 114 3.22 8.86 10.72
N ARG A 115 4.31 9.53 10.37
CA ARG A 115 4.32 10.68 9.47
C ARG A 115 4.71 10.24 8.06
N SER A 116 4.02 10.78 7.07
CA SER A 116 4.23 10.46 5.67
C SER A 116 3.87 11.64 4.78
N GLU A 117 4.53 11.74 3.64
CA GLU A 117 4.20 12.76 2.65
C GLU A 117 3.14 12.26 1.69
N VAL A 118 2.04 13.00 1.55
CA VAL A 118 0.90 12.64 0.71
C VAL A 118 0.63 13.74 -0.30
N VAL A 119 0.33 13.33 -1.53
CA VAL A 119 -0.13 14.20 -2.63
C VAL A 119 -1.36 13.58 -3.28
N GLY A 120 -2.36 14.42 -3.58
CA GLY A 120 -3.59 14.00 -4.25
C GLY A 120 -3.52 14.28 -5.75
N PHE A 121 -4.08 13.36 -6.55
CA PHE A 121 -4.24 13.49 -7.99
C PHE A 121 -5.73 13.42 -8.32
N ASP A 122 -6.19 14.33 -9.18
CA ASP A 122 -7.58 14.47 -9.59
C ASP A 122 -7.89 13.82 -10.95
N GLY A 123 -6.89 13.21 -11.59
CA GLY A 123 -6.97 12.69 -12.96
C GLY A 123 -6.68 13.74 -14.04
N LYS A 124 -6.29 14.96 -13.68
CA LYS A 124 -5.95 16.03 -14.63
C LYS A 124 -4.50 16.48 -14.51
N SER A 125 -3.92 16.37 -13.32
CA SER A 125 -2.55 16.80 -13.03
C SER A 125 -1.60 15.60 -12.95
N CYS A 126 -0.31 15.85 -13.21
CA CYS A 126 0.77 14.89 -12.99
C CYS A 126 1.94 15.60 -12.31
N LEU A 127 2.77 14.85 -11.59
CA LEU A 127 4.00 15.35 -10.99
C LEU A 127 5.18 14.95 -11.87
N ILE A 128 5.95 15.92 -12.33
CA ILE A 128 7.12 15.70 -13.20
C ILE A 128 8.39 15.84 -12.37
N TYR A 129 9.28 14.87 -12.48
CA TYR A 129 10.59 14.88 -11.85
C TYR A 129 11.69 14.74 -12.92
N THR A 130 12.56 15.75 -12.99
CA THR A 130 13.68 15.76 -13.92
C THR A 130 14.94 15.16 -13.28
N LEU A 131 15.42 14.06 -13.84
CA LEU A 131 16.60 13.33 -13.44
C LEU A 131 17.88 14.12 -13.76
N ASN A 132 18.86 14.05 -12.86
CA ASN A 132 20.17 14.65 -13.09
C ASN A 132 20.98 13.81 -14.09
N LYS A 133 21.34 14.42 -15.23
CA LYS A 133 22.12 13.81 -16.31
C LYS A 133 23.42 13.11 -15.85
N LYS A 134 24.03 13.58 -14.76
CA LYS A 134 25.28 13.00 -14.23
C LYS A 134 25.11 11.66 -13.49
N LEU A 135 23.88 11.30 -13.11
CA LEU A 135 23.60 10.16 -12.23
C LEU A 135 23.00 8.93 -12.94
N ILE A 136 22.78 8.99 -14.27
CA ILE A 136 21.94 8.02 -15.00
C ILE A 136 22.69 6.76 -15.44
N ASN A 137 24.02 6.74 -15.34
CA ASN A 137 24.79 5.49 -15.48
C ASN A 137 24.78 4.65 -14.19
N ALA A 138 23.78 4.84 -13.32
CA ALA A 138 23.68 4.05 -12.10
C ALA A 138 23.35 2.60 -12.48
N LEU A 139 24.19 1.66 -12.06
CA LEU A 139 23.93 0.21 -12.14
C LEU A 139 22.67 -0.21 -11.36
N LYS A 140 22.07 0.73 -10.61
CA LYS A 140 20.94 0.52 -9.72
C LYS A 140 19.95 1.69 -9.80
N ASP A 141 18.68 1.37 -10.05
CA ASP A 141 17.56 2.29 -9.86
C ASP A 141 16.53 1.69 -8.89
N VAL A 142 15.98 2.52 -8.01
CA VAL A 142 14.95 2.14 -7.06
C VAL A 142 13.85 3.19 -7.07
N ILE A 143 12.65 2.77 -7.43
CA ILE A 143 11.44 3.58 -7.40
C ILE A 143 10.49 2.93 -6.39
N SER A 144 10.03 3.69 -5.40
CA SER A 144 9.02 3.22 -4.47
C SER A 144 7.97 4.27 -4.22
N LEU A 145 6.71 3.85 -4.16
CA LEU A 145 5.60 4.70 -3.75
C LEU A 145 4.52 3.85 -3.11
N LYS A 146 3.57 4.50 -2.43
CA LYS A 146 2.29 3.91 -2.08
C LYS A 146 1.17 4.65 -2.77
N PHE A 147 0.12 3.94 -3.16
CA PHE A 147 -1.06 4.56 -3.75
C PHE A 147 -2.34 4.09 -3.06
N LYS A 148 -3.39 4.91 -3.19
CA LYS A 148 -4.74 4.62 -2.71
C LYS A 148 -5.75 5.22 -3.69
N THR A 149 -6.68 4.41 -4.17
CA THR A 149 -7.72 4.84 -5.14
C THR A 149 -8.98 3.98 -5.05
N MET A 150 -10.08 4.51 -5.60
CA MET A 150 -11.31 3.78 -5.93
C MET A 150 -11.48 3.59 -7.46
N GLN A 151 -10.59 4.16 -8.27
CA GLN A 151 -10.63 3.98 -9.72
C GLN A 151 -9.93 2.67 -10.07
N SER A 152 -10.55 1.88 -10.94
CA SER A 152 -10.01 0.62 -11.41
C SER A 152 -8.88 0.78 -12.42
N ASP A 153 -8.72 1.98 -12.99
CA ASP A 153 -7.79 2.28 -14.07
C ASP A 153 -7.10 3.63 -13.85
N GLY A 154 -5.80 3.71 -14.14
CA GLY A 154 -5.03 4.95 -13.99
C GLY A 154 -3.52 4.78 -14.15
N ILE A 155 -2.84 5.75 -14.75
CA ILE A 155 -1.37 5.73 -14.91
C ILE A 155 -0.69 6.21 -13.63
N LEU A 156 0.09 5.34 -12.99
CA LEU A 156 0.81 5.70 -11.76
C LEU A 156 2.17 6.33 -12.05
N LEU A 157 2.91 5.74 -12.99
CA LEU A 157 4.26 6.15 -13.37
C LEU A 157 4.40 6.04 -14.88
N HIS A 158 5.04 7.03 -15.49
CA HIS A 158 5.41 6.95 -16.90
C HIS A 158 6.74 7.67 -17.16
N ARG A 159 7.57 7.02 -17.98
CA ARG A 159 8.82 7.57 -18.51
C ARG A 159 8.89 7.20 -19.98
N GLU A 160 8.99 8.22 -20.83
CA GLU A 160 9.12 8.08 -22.28
C GLU A 160 10.54 8.44 -22.71
N GLY A 161 11.01 7.83 -23.79
CA GLY A 161 12.28 8.10 -24.46
C GLY A 161 12.09 8.61 -25.87
N GLN A 162 13.17 9.08 -26.48
CA GLN A 162 13.13 9.77 -27.79
C GLN A 162 12.67 8.87 -28.94
N ASN A 163 12.85 7.56 -28.81
CA ASN A 163 12.54 6.56 -29.84
C ASN A 163 11.20 5.83 -29.61
N GLY A 164 10.33 6.33 -28.72
CA GLY A 164 9.05 5.69 -28.34
C GLY A 164 9.19 4.55 -27.32
N ASP A 165 10.42 4.36 -26.82
CA ASP A 165 10.71 3.52 -25.66
C ASP A 165 10.00 4.09 -24.45
N HIS A 166 9.35 3.23 -23.67
CA HIS A 166 8.69 3.73 -22.47
C HIS A 166 8.61 2.66 -21.39
N ILE A 167 8.64 3.14 -20.15
CA ILE A 167 8.31 2.37 -18.96
C ILE A 167 7.05 2.98 -18.38
N THR A 168 6.01 2.18 -18.22
CA THR A 168 4.73 2.60 -17.64
C THR A 168 4.31 1.64 -16.54
N VAL A 169 3.89 2.19 -15.42
CA VAL A 169 3.18 1.46 -14.37
C VAL A 169 1.74 1.96 -14.39
N GLU A 170 0.80 1.08 -14.69
CA GLU A 170 -0.61 1.43 -14.77
C GLU A 170 -1.48 0.46 -13.99
N LEU A 171 -2.51 1.01 -13.36
CA LEU A 171 -3.61 0.24 -12.82
C LEU A 171 -4.58 -0.06 -13.97
N THR A 172 -4.96 -1.32 -14.13
CA THR A 172 -5.96 -1.78 -15.11
C THR A 172 -6.88 -2.79 -14.44
N LYS A 173 -8.18 -2.50 -14.41
CA LYS A 173 -9.20 -3.35 -13.74
C LYS A 173 -8.80 -3.79 -12.33
N GLY A 174 -8.24 -2.88 -11.53
CA GLY A 174 -7.83 -3.14 -10.15
C GLY A 174 -6.57 -4.00 -10.00
N LYS A 175 -5.78 -4.19 -11.07
CA LYS A 175 -4.47 -4.88 -11.06
C LYS A 175 -3.37 -3.95 -11.55
N LEU A 176 -2.15 -4.09 -11.06
CA LEU A 176 -1.05 -3.22 -11.43
C LEU A 176 -0.17 -3.89 -12.49
N SER A 177 0.00 -3.23 -13.63
CA SER A 177 0.80 -3.71 -14.76
C SER A 177 2.04 -2.84 -14.93
N LEU A 178 3.21 -3.46 -15.01
CA LEU A 178 4.46 -2.86 -15.46
C LEU A 178 4.64 -3.20 -16.95
N LEU A 179 4.63 -2.17 -17.78
CA LEU A 179 4.82 -2.24 -19.22
C LEU A 179 6.15 -1.60 -19.58
N ILE A 180 7.01 -2.35 -20.27
CA ILE A 180 8.27 -1.85 -20.81
C ILE A 180 8.23 -2.10 -22.32
N ASN A 181 8.40 -1.04 -23.10
CA ASN A 181 8.59 -1.10 -24.53
C ASN A 181 10.03 -0.75 -24.87
N LEU A 182 10.73 -1.67 -25.52
CA LEU A 182 12.08 -1.50 -26.04
C LEU A 182 11.95 -1.36 -27.57
N GLY A 183 12.12 -0.18 -28.12
CA GLY A 183 11.87 0.11 -29.53
C GLY A 183 12.87 -0.57 -30.45
N ASP A 184 12.56 -1.79 -30.91
CA ASP A 184 13.19 -2.38 -32.09
C ASP A 184 12.14 -3.02 -33.01
N THR A 185 11.44 -2.17 -33.75
CA THR A 185 10.42 -2.58 -34.74
C THR A 185 11.01 -3.03 -36.08
N LYS A 186 12.35 -3.08 -36.24
CA LYS A 186 12.98 -3.32 -37.55
C LYS A 186 13.49 -4.74 -37.75
N THR A 187 13.72 -5.54 -36.71
CA THR A 187 14.32 -6.88 -36.89
C THR A 187 13.54 -8.03 -36.26
N HIS A 188 12.84 -7.86 -35.13
CA HIS A 188 12.04 -8.94 -34.51
C HIS A 188 10.78 -8.43 -33.76
N PRO A 189 9.57 -8.47 -34.36
CA PRO A 189 8.37 -7.84 -33.80
C PRO A 189 7.81 -8.50 -32.52
N SER A 190 8.22 -9.72 -32.17
CA SER A 190 7.54 -10.54 -31.16
C SER A 190 8.19 -10.56 -29.77
N ASN A 191 9.34 -9.89 -29.56
CA ASN A 191 10.15 -10.07 -28.33
C ASN A 191 10.48 -8.77 -27.55
N ALA A 192 9.95 -7.61 -27.95
CA ALA A 192 10.44 -6.31 -27.45
C ALA A 192 9.56 -5.64 -26.38
N GLN A 193 8.41 -6.23 -26.03
CA GLN A 193 7.47 -5.70 -25.04
C GLN A 193 7.36 -6.62 -23.83
N ILE A 194 7.60 -6.08 -22.64
CA ILE A 194 7.41 -6.78 -21.36
C ILE A 194 6.12 -6.24 -20.72
N ASN A 195 5.23 -7.14 -20.31
CA ASN A 195 4.04 -6.80 -19.54
C ASN A 195 3.93 -7.76 -18.36
N ILE A 196 4.10 -7.23 -17.15
CA ILE A 196 4.01 -7.99 -15.91
C ILE A 196 2.89 -7.40 -15.08
N THR A 197 1.92 -8.24 -14.70
CA THR A 197 0.78 -7.81 -13.90
C THR A 197 0.83 -8.45 -12.52
N LEU A 198 0.70 -7.63 -11.47
CA LEU A 198 0.70 -8.04 -10.07
C LEU A 198 -0.46 -7.42 -9.30
N GLY A 199 -0.84 -8.09 -8.21
CA GLY A 199 -1.93 -7.68 -7.35
C GLY A 199 -3.32 -7.87 -7.96
N SER A 200 -4.33 -7.63 -7.15
CA SER A 200 -5.75 -7.69 -7.51
C SER A 200 -6.55 -6.90 -6.48
N LEU A 201 -7.65 -6.28 -6.92
CA LEU A 201 -8.51 -5.44 -6.08
C LEU A 201 -7.73 -4.29 -5.41
N LEU A 202 -6.79 -3.70 -6.14
CA LEU A 202 -5.95 -2.59 -5.65
C LEU A 202 -6.69 -1.23 -5.67
N ASP A 203 -7.94 -1.24 -6.10
CA ASP A 203 -8.91 -0.15 -6.11
C ASP A 203 -9.84 -0.21 -4.87
N ASP A 204 -9.38 -0.82 -3.78
CA ASP A 204 -10.13 -1.05 -2.54
C ASP A 204 -10.16 0.15 -1.59
N GLN A 205 -9.61 1.31 -1.97
CA GLN A 205 -9.45 2.50 -1.12
C GLN A 205 -8.57 2.26 0.14
N HIS A 206 -7.67 1.27 0.11
CA HIS A 206 -6.56 1.10 1.04
C HIS A 206 -5.22 1.48 0.39
N TRP A 207 -4.19 1.63 1.22
CA TRP A 207 -2.85 1.89 0.73
C TRP A 207 -2.20 0.59 0.23
N HIS A 208 -1.71 0.62 -0.99
CA HIS A 208 -0.89 -0.42 -1.59
C HIS A 208 0.51 0.08 -1.86
N SER A 209 1.53 -0.73 -1.60
CA SER A 209 2.93 -0.37 -1.90
C SER A 209 3.38 -0.90 -3.25
N VAL A 210 4.15 -0.09 -3.95
CA VAL A 210 4.81 -0.43 -5.21
C VAL A 210 6.29 -0.18 -5.03
N LEU A 211 7.10 -1.17 -5.37
CA LEU A 211 8.55 -1.07 -5.40
C LEU A 211 9.05 -1.66 -6.71
N ILE A 212 9.86 -0.88 -7.43
CA ILE A 212 10.58 -1.31 -8.63
C ILE A 212 12.05 -1.14 -8.31
N GLU A 213 12.78 -2.25 -8.30
CA GLU A 213 14.22 -2.24 -8.18
C GLU A 213 14.81 -2.77 -9.47
N HIS A 214 15.74 -2.02 -10.04
CA HIS A 214 16.53 -2.43 -11.18
C HIS A 214 17.98 -2.49 -10.73
N PHE A 215 18.64 -3.61 -11.01
CA PHE A 215 20.07 -3.79 -10.77
C PHE A 215 20.68 -4.59 -11.93
N ASN A 216 21.64 -4.00 -12.64
CA ASN A 216 22.22 -4.53 -13.88
C ASN A 216 21.16 -4.86 -14.96
N ASN A 217 20.80 -6.14 -15.13
CA ASN A 217 19.73 -6.57 -16.04
C ASN A 217 18.56 -7.21 -15.30
N GLN A 218 18.57 -7.23 -13.97
CA GLN A 218 17.52 -7.81 -13.15
C GLN A 218 16.58 -6.71 -12.67
N VAL A 219 15.28 -6.94 -12.84
CA VAL A 219 14.22 -6.09 -12.30
C VAL A 219 13.38 -6.90 -11.32
N ASN A 220 13.16 -6.31 -10.15
CA ASN A 220 12.21 -6.77 -9.15
C ASN A 220 11.02 -5.82 -9.18
N PHE A 221 9.85 -6.33 -9.49
CA PHE A 221 8.60 -5.59 -9.39
C PHE A 221 7.79 -6.14 -8.23
N THR A 222 7.58 -5.34 -7.19
CA THR A 222 6.87 -5.73 -5.98
C THR A 222 5.60 -4.90 -5.82
N VAL A 223 4.48 -5.60 -5.60
CA VAL A 223 3.21 -5.00 -5.20
C VAL A 223 2.78 -5.59 -3.87
N ASP A 224 2.60 -4.72 -2.88
CA ASP A 224 2.47 -5.07 -1.47
C ASP A 224 3.62 -5.97 -1.00
N LYS A 225 3.41 -7.28 -0.95
CA LYS A 225 4.40 -8.29 -0.54
C LYS A 225 4.79 -9.24 -1.67
N HIS A 226 4.10 -9.17 -2.80
CA HIS A 226 4.31 -10.09 -3.90
C HIS A 226 5.33 -9.49 -4.85
N THR A 227 6.46 -10.18 -5.00
CA THR A 227 7.54 -9.77 -5.89
C THR A 227 7.62 -10.68 -7.10
N HIS A 228 7.69 -10.09 -8.29
CA HIS A 228 8.05 -10.77 -9.52
C HIS A 228 9.45 -10.35 -9.95
N HIS A 229 10.34 -11.34 -10.05
CA HIS A 229 11.72 -11.15 -10.49
C HIS A 229 11.82 -11.52 -11.98
N PHE A 230 12.40 -10.65 -12.78
CA PHE A 230 12.66 -10.95 -14.19
C PHE A 230 13.94 -10.29 -14.67
N HIS A 231 14.52 -10.83 -15.72
CA HIS A 231 15.56 -10.17 -16.48
C HIS A 231 14.91 -9.51 -17.69
N ALA A 232 15.12 -8.21 -17.93
CA ALA A 232 14.76 -7.74 -19.27
C ALA A 232 15.79 -8.24 -20.27
N LYS A 233 15.25 -8.54 -21.44
CA LYS A 233 16.01 -9.02 -22.58
C LYS A 233 16.64 -7.82 -23.27
N GLY A 234 17.91 -7.97 -23.64
CA GLY A 234 18.72 -6.87 -24.15
C GLY A 234 19.49 -6.19 -23.03
N GLU A 235 20.52 -5.45 -23.43
CA GLU A 235 21.26 -4.58 -22.53
C GLU A 235 20.32 -3.45 -22.09
N PHE A 236 19.86 -3.45 -20.83
CA PHE A 236 19.11 -2.32 -20.24
C PHE A 236 19.87 -0.98 -20.35
N SER A 237 21.17 -1.04 -20.68
CA SER A 237 22.03 0.07 -21.06
C SER A 237 21.55 0.87 -22.29
N TYR A 238 20.55 0.40 -23.05
CA TYR A 238 20.10 1.04 -24.30
C TYR A 238 18.68 1.63 -24.27
N LEU A 239 18.03 1.70 -23.11
CA LEU A 239 16.79 2.49 -22.96
C LEU A 239 17.15 3.97 -23.02
N ASP A 240 17.03 4.59 -24.20
CA ASP A 240 17.20 6.04 -24.42
C ASP A 240 15.98 6.80 -23.88
N LEU A 241 15.70 6.58 -22.60
CA LEU A 241 14.62 7.23 -21.87
C LEU A 241 15.01 8.65 -21.53
N ASP A 242 14.09 9.58 -21.73
CA ASP A 242 14.30 10.97 -21.38
C ASP A 242 14.54 11.14 -19.88
N TYR A 243 15.03 12.33 -19.55
CA TYR A 243 15.36 12.72 -18.20
C TYR A 243 14.12 13.06 -17.36
N GLU A 244 12.91 12.84 -17.87
CA GLU A 244 11.67 13.21 -17.19
C GLU A 244 10.87 11.97 -16.77
N LEU A 245 10.55 11.92 -15.48
CA LEU A 245 9.71 10.90 -14.87
C LEU A 245 8.39 11.55 -14.46
N SER A 246 7.26 11.00 -14.91
CA SER A 246 5.94 11.51 -14.56
C SER A 246 5.21 10.55 -13.61
N PHE A 247 4.57 11.12 -12.58
CA PHE A 247 3.75 10.41 -11.62
C PHE A 247 2.30 10.89 -11.70
N GLY A 248 1.36 9.94 -11.67
CA GLY A 248 -0.07 10.20 -11.64
C GLY A 248 -0.70 10.50 -13.00
N GLY A 249 0.07 10.46 -14.09
CA GLY A 249 -0.44 10.66 -15.43
C GLY A 249 0.68 10.89 -16.44
N ILE A 250 0.32 10.98 -17.71
CA ILE A 250 1.22 11.39 -18.79
C ILE A 250 0.96 12.88 -19.08
N PRO A 251 1.98 13.74 -19.08
CA PRO A 251 1.81 15.13 -19.49
C PRO A 251 1.40 15.18 -20.97
N VAL A 252 0.21 15.70 -21.26
CA VAL A 252 -0.32 15.74 -22.63
C VAL A 252 0.33 16.90 -23.41
N PRO A 253 1.01 16.65 -24.55
CA PRO A 253 1.40 17.72 -25.45
C PRO A 253 0.17 18.17 -26.25
N GLY A 254 -0.53 19.20 -25.77
CA GLY A 254 -1.25 20.18 -26.59
C GLY A 254 -2.18 19.72 -27.73
N LYS A 255 -2.71 18.49 -27.77
CA LYS A 255 -3.77 18.05 -28.69
C LYS A 255 -4.46 16.81 -28.16
N SER A 256 -5.77 16.93 -27.95
CA SER A 256 -6.69 15.85 -27.63
C SER A 256 -6.78 14.86 -28.79
N GLY A 257 -5.79 13.97 -28.91
CA GLY A 257 -5.88 12.72 -29.63
C GLY A 257 -6.19 11.61 -28.63
N THR A 258 -7.12 10.74 -28.97
CA THR A 258 -7.59 9.55 -28.23
C THR A 258 -6.50 8.73 -27.52
N LEU A 259 -5.98 9.19 -26.38
CA LEU A 259 -5.37 8.32 -25.40
C LEU A 259 -6.51 7.67 -24.60
N SER A 260 -6.76 6.40 -24.88
CA SER A 260 -7.71 5.57 -24.12
C SER A 260 -7.31 5.43 -22.63
N ARG A 261 -6.05 5.76 -22.30
CA ARG A 261 -5.49 5.63 -20.95
C ARG A 261 -5.83 6.85 -20.10
N ARG A 262 -6.31 6.59 -18.87
CA ARG A 262 -6.72 7.62 -17.91
C ARG A 262 -5.56 7.96 -16.98
N ASN A 263 -5.42 9.23 -16.64
CA ASN A 263 -4.52 9.65 -15.56
C ASN A 263 -5.07 9.16 -14.21
N PHE A 264 -4.18 9.05 -13.21
CA PHE A 264 -4.53 8.54 -11.90
C PHE A 264 -5.39 9.54 -11.12
N HIS A 265 -6.42 9.02 -10.46
CA HIS A 265 -7.23 9.76 -9.51
C HIS A 265 -7.15 9.05 -8.16
N GLY A 266 -6.64 9.73 -7.13
CA GLY A 266 -6.37 9.12 -5.83
C GLY A 266 -5.27 9.85 -5.07
N CYS A 267 -4.60 9.14 -4.17
CA CYS A 267 -3.48 9.68 -3.40
C CYS A 267 -2.23 8.84 -3.64
N PHE A 268 -1.07 9.51 -3.71
CA PHE A 268 0.22 8.87 -3.47
C PHE A 268 0.78 9.25 -2.10
N GLU A 269 1.46 8.30 -1.48
CA GLU A 269 2.22 8.46 -0.26
C GLU A 269 3.68 8.10 -0.55
N ASN A 270 4.62 8.94 -0.07
CA ASN A 270 6.04 8.62 -0.01
C ASN A 270 6.65 8.20 -1.37
N ILE A 271 6.59 9.08 -2.37
CA ILE A 271 7.23 8.84 -3.67
C ILE A 271 8.74 9.03 -3.52
N TYR A 272 9.49 7.95 -3.72
CA TYR A 272 10.95 7.95 -3.71
C TYR A 272 11.52 7.47 -5.03
N TYR A 273 12.56 8.17 -5.48
CA TYR A 273 13.45 7.73 -6.56
C TYR A 273 14.90 7.77 -6.04
N ASN A 274 15.58 6.63 -6.01
CA ASN A 274 16.95 6.49 -5.50
C ASN A 274 17.18 7.16 -4.13
N GLY A 275 16.20 7.02 -3.23
CA GLY A 275 16.22 7.58 -1.87
C GLY A 275 15.80 9.04 -1.74
N VAL A 276 15.54 9.74 -2.86
CA VAL A 276 15.07 11.13 -2.88
C VAL A 276 13.54 11.17 -2.78
N ASN A 277 13.00 11.88 -1.79
CA ASN A 277 11.55 12.09 -1.64
C ASN A 277 11.06 13.18 -2.61
N ILE A 278 10.33 12.76 -3.65
CA ILE A 278 9.88 13.66 -4.72
C ILE A 278 8.76 14.60 -4.26
N ILE A 279 7.89 14.14 -3.35
CA ILE A 279 6.82 15.00 -2.80
C ILE A 279 7.42 16.14 -1.98
N ASP A 280 8.42 15.86 -1.16
CA ASP A 280 9.12 16.88 -0.37
C ASP A 280 9.82 17.90 -1.28
N LEU A 281 10.51 17.45 -2.34
CA LEU A 281 11.10 18.35 -3.33
C LEU A 281 10.06 19.27 -3.97
N ALA A 282 8.90 18.72 -4.35
CA ALA A 282 7.83 19.48 -4.99
C ALA A 282 7.19 20.53 -4.08
N ARG A 283 7.29 20.41 -2.75
CA ARG A 283 6.76 21.42 -1.80
C ARG A 283 7.71 22.58 -1.56
N ARG A 284 9.00 22.40 -1.83
CA ARG A 284 10.03 23.43 -1.59
C ARG A 284 10.12 24.43 -2.74
N HIS A 285 9.39 24.20 -3.83
CA HIS A 285 9.32 25.01 -5.04
C HIS A 285 7.87 25.41 -5.32
#